data_AF-A0A963ECX8-F1
#
_entry.id   AF-A0A963ECX8-F1
#
_cell.length_a   1.000
_cell.length_b   1.000
_cell.length_c   1.000
_cell.angle_alpha   90.00
_cell.angle_beta   90.00
_cell.angle_gamma   90.00
#
_symmetry.space_group_name_H-M   'P 1'
#
loop_
_entity.id
_entity.type
_entity.pdbx_description
1 polymer ?
#
loop_
_entity_poly.entity_id
_entity_poly.type
_entity_poly.pdbx_seq_one_letter_code
_entity_poly.pdbx_strand_id
1 'polypeptide(L)'
;VEVIEDVRIEQIEQGAPGMSARHILFDNGRELFADVVMPFFGLLPAADFMMGSGVDFERGLLVSTNLRTTDQNIWAAGDVCQIWSPEENQYRFYYGWKNVKKMGEIAARNMTGDDIHWETATDQKLFIDKHKQLVSPYWEHD
;
A
#
# COMPACT_ATOMS: atom_id res chain seq x y z
N VAL A 1 7.84 -21.88 -2.98
CA VAL A 1 6.50 -21.25 -3.07
C VAL A 1 5.81 -21.73 -4.35
N GLU A 2 4.53 -22.07 -4.28
CA GLU A 2 3.68 -22.22 -5.46
C GLU A 2 2.95 -20.89 -5.69
N VAL A 3 2.96 -20.39 -6.93
CA VAL A 3 2.23 -19.17 -7.31
C VAL A 3 1.08 -19.58 -8.21
N ILE A 4 -0.11 -19.06 -7.92
CA ILE A 4 -1.32 -19.32 -8.68
C ILE A 4 -1.83 -17.97 -9.15
N GLU A 5 -1.80 -17.76 -10.47
CA GLU A 5 -2.15 -16.51 -11.13
C GLU A 5 -3.46 -16.67 -11.90
N ASP A 6 -4.02 -15.55 -12.37
CA ASP A 6 -5.24 -15.51 -13.20
C ASP A 6 -6.47 -16.24 -12.62
N VAL A 7 -6.53 -16.33 -11.29
CA VAL A 7 -7.66 -16.90 -10.54
C VAL A 7 -8.05 -15.98 -9.39
N ARG A 8 -9.30 -16.06 -8.95
CA ARG A 8 -9.75 -15.40 -7.73
C ARG A 8 -10.14 -16.44 -6.70
N ILE A 9 -9.86 -16.13 -5.43
CA ILE A 9 -10.46 -16.85 -4.32
C ILE A 9 -11.94 -16.49 -4.30
N GLU A 10 -12.80 -17.46 -4.58
CA GLU A 10 -14.25 -17.30 -4.50
C GLU A 10 -14.72 -17.43 -3.05
N GLN A 11 -14.16 -18.40 -2.31
CA GLN A 11 -14.56 -18.67 -0.95
C GLN A 11 -13.44 -19.27 -0.11
N ILE A 12 -13.46 -18.95 1.20
CA ILE A 12 -12.63 -19.60 2.21
C ILE A 12 -13.57 -20.15 3.28
N GLU A 13 -13.60 -21.48 3.42
CA GLU A 13 -14.45 -22.21 4.35
C GLU A 13 -13.63 -22.87 5.47
N GLN A 14 -14.33 -23.31 6.51
CA GLN A 14 -13.75 -24.21 7.50
C GLN A 14 -13.54 -25.59 6.88
N GLY A 15 -12.34 -26.16 7.06
CA GLY A 15 -12.08 -27.51 6.60
C GLY A 15 -12.83 -28.58 7.41
N ALA A 16 -13.10 -29.71 6.76
CA ALA A 16 -13.80 -30.83 7.37
C ALA A 16 -12.98 -31.46 8.54
N PRO A 17 -13.64 -32.15 9.49
CA PRO A 17 -12.93 -32.86 10.57
C PRO A 17 -11.86 -33.81 10.02
N GLY A 18 -10.63 -33.69 10.53
CA GLY A 18 -9.49 -34.50 10.09
C GLY A 18 -8.76 -33.98 8.84
N MET A 19 -9.17 -32.84 8.28
CA MET A 19 -8.49 -32.12 7.19
C MET A 19 -7.81 -30.84 7.74
N SER A 20 -7.06 -30.14 6.89
CA SER A 20 -6.53 -28.82 7.23
C SER A 20 -7.65 -27.84 7.58
N ALA A 21 -7.33 -26.82 8.40
CA ALA A 21 -8.33 -25.93 9.01
C ALA A 21 -9.13 -25.05 8.03
N ARG A 22 -8.64 -24.87 6.80
CA ARG A 22 -9.26 -24.06 5.74
C ARG A 22 -9.37 -24.83 4.43
N HIS A 23 -10.51 -24.68 3.79
CA HIS A 23 -10.79 -25.10 2.41
C HIS A 23 -10.98 -23.84 1.57
N ILE A 24 -10.26 -23.72 0.47
CA ILE A 24 -10.20 -22.53 -0.37
C ILE A 24 -10.71 -22.92 -1.75
N LEU A 25 -11.80 -22.29 -2.17
CA LEU A 25 -12.39 -22.47 -3.50
C LEU A 25 -12.00 -21.29 -4.38
N PHE A 26 -11.59 -21.60 -5.60
CA PHE A 26 -11.27 -20.62 -6.63
C PHE A 26 -12.38 -20.55 -7.66
N ASP A 27 -12.53 -19.40 -8.31
CA ASP A 27 -13.56 -19.12 -9.32
C ASP A 27 -13.48 -20.01 -10.59
N ASN A 28 -12.37 -20.73 -10.76
CA ASN A 28 -12.19 -21.70 -11.84
C ASN A 28 -12.48 -23.16 -11.42
N GLY A 29 -13.00 -23.37 -10.20
CA GLY A 29 -13.28 -24.70 -9.64
C GLY A 29 -12.07 -25.42 -9.05
N ARG A 30 -10.88 -24.79 -9.01
CA ARG A 30 -9.75 -25.31 -8.24
C ARG A 30 -10.07 -25.25 -6.75
N GLU A 31 -9.55 -26.22 -6.01
CA GLU A 31 -9.65 -26.28 -4.55
C GLU A 31 -8.26 -26.41 -3.91
N LEU A 32 -8.08 -25.83 -2.72
CA LEU A 32 -6.90 -26.01 -1.88
C LEU A 32 -7.28 -26.19 -0.41
N PHE A 33 -6.45 -26.92 0.32
CA PHE A 33 -6.56 -27.08 1.77
C PHE A 33 -5.31 -26.50 2.44
N ALA A 34 -5.51 -25.70 3.49
CA ALA A 34 -4.43 -25.04 4.21
C ALA A 34 -4.75 -24.91 5.70
N ASP A 35 -3.73 -24.91 6.55
CA ASP A 35 -3.93 -24.72 7.99
C ASP A 35 -4.09 -23.24 8.35
N VAL A 36 -3.48 -22.35 7.56
CA VAL A 36 -3.53 -20.90 7.74
C VAL A 36 -3.75 -20.24 6.39
N VAL A 37 -4.61 -19.23 6.37
CA VAL A 37 -4.77 -18.31 5.23
C VAL A 37 -4.45 -16.91 5.72
N MET A 38 -3.49 -16.25 5.07
CA MET A 38 -3.10 -14.87 5.35
C MET A 38 -3.49 -14.00 4.15
N PRO A 39 -4.68 -13.38 4.16
CA PRO A 39 -5.12 -12.57 3.03
C PRO A 39 -4.40 -11.21 3.02
N PHE A 40 -3.92 -10.80 1.85
CA PHE A 40 -3.31 -9.49 1.61
C PHE A 40 -3.90 -8.88 0.33
N PHE A 41 -4.87 -7.98 0.47
CA PHE A 41 -5.61 -7.40 -0.67
C PHE A 41 -5.57 -5.87 -0.71
N GLY A 42 -4.59 -5.27 -0.04
CA GLY A 42 -4.37 -3.81 -0.01
C GLY A 42 -4.46 -3.22 1.39
N LEU A 43 -4.29 -1.91 1.46
CA LEU A 43 -4.32 -1.12 2.69
C LEU A 43 -5.36 -0.01 2.53
N LEU A 44 -6.07 0.32 3.61
CA LEU A 44 -6.92 1.49 3.69
C LEU A 44 -6.24 2.53 4.59
N PRO A 45 -5.96 3.75 4.09
CA PRO A 45 -5.44 4.83 4.91
C PRO A 45 -6.31 5.13 6.15
N ALA A 46 -5.67 5.16 7.32
CA ALA A 46 -6.33 5.55 8.56
C ALA A 46 -6.44 7.08 8.66
N ALA A 47 -7.41 7.66 7.95
CA ALA A 47 -7.60 9.11 7.83
C ALA A 47 -8.97 9.62 8.31
N ASP A 48 -9.77 8.78 8.97
CA ASP A 48 -11.14 9.09 9.38
C ASP A 48 -11.24 10.36 10.25
N PHE A 49 -10.20 10.67 11.02
CA PHE A 49 -10.13 11.87 11.86
C PHE A 49 -10.10 13.19 11.04
N MET A 50 -9.81 13.12 9.75
CA MET A 50 -9.80 14.26 8.83
C MET A 50 -11.17 14.52 8.19
N MET A 51 -12.18 13.66 8.44
CA MET A 51 -13.52 13.87 7.92
C MET A 51 -14.08 15.22 8.38
N GLY A 52 -14.51 16.04 7.42
CA GLY A 52 -15.04 17.38 7.69
C GLY A 52 -13.97 18.47 7.88
N SER A 53 -12.68 18.16 7.74
CA SER A 53 -11.61 19.17 7.81
C SER A 53 -11.56 20.10 6.60
N GLY A 54 -12.24 19.74 5.50
CA GLY A 54 -12.14 20.43 4.21
C GLY A 54 -10.92 20.03 3.38
N VAL A 55 -10.11 19.07 3.85
CA VAL A 55 -9.01 18.49 3.06
C VAL A 55 -9.58 17.44 2.11
N ASP A 56 -9.14 17.49 0.85
CA ASP A 56 -9.61 16.60 -0.19
C ASP A 56 -9.10 15.17 0.04
N PHE A 57 -9.98 14.21 -0.18
CA PHE A 57 -9.72 12.79 0.02
C PHE A 57 -10.36 11.98 -1.11
N GLU A 58 -9.62 11.03 -1.68
CA GLU A 58 -10.18 10.00 -2.59
C GLU A 58 -10.04 8.63 -1.96
N ARG A 59 -8.91 7.95 -2.15
CA ARG A 59 -8.54 6.75 -1.38
C ARG A 59 -7.55 7.08 -0.26
N GLY A 60 -6.91 8.25 -0.33
CA GLY A 60 -6.01 8.82 0.65
C GLY A 60 -6.12 10.35 0.64
N LEU A 61 -5.38 11.03 1.51
CA LEU A 61 -5.31 12.49 1.52
C LEU A 61 -4.64 12.97 0.24
N LEU A 62 -5.33 13.80 -0.54
CA LEU A 62 -4.77 14.35 -1.77
C LEU A 62 -3.72 15.41 -1.42
N VAL A 63 -2.50 15.22 -1.92
CA VAL A 63 -1.41 16.18 -1.72
C VAL A 63 -0.70 16.51 -3.02
N SER A 64 -0.23 17.75 -3.13
CA SER A 64 0.68 18.15 -4.19
C SER A 64 2.06 17.51 -4.02
N THR A 65 2.93 17.67 -5.02
CA THR A 65 4.30 17.13 -4.97
C THR A 65 5.10 17.66 -3.79
N ASN A 66 4.79 18.83 -3.23
CA ASN A 66 5.43 19.32 -1.99
C ASN A 66 4.75 18.81 -0.69
N LEU A 67 3.92 17.76 -0.79
CA LEU A 67 3.23 17.09 0.33
C LEU A 67 2.23 17.95 1.10
N ARG A 68 1.85 19.09 0.53
CA ARG A 68 0.80 19.96 1.05
C ARG A 68 -0.57 19.48 0.59
N THR A 69 -1.53 19.48 1.50
CA THR A 69 -2.93 19.15 1.18
C THR A 69 -3.62 20.30 0.45
N THR A 70 -4.93 20.19 0.20
CA THR A 70 -5.72 21.31 -0.32
C THR A 70 -5.85 22.46 0.68
N ASP A 71 -5.80 22.18 1.99
CA ASP A 71 -5.58 23.21 3.01
C ASP A 71 -4.10 23.61 3.05
N GLN A 72 -3.84 24.91 2.89
CA GLN A 72 -2.50 25.46 2.79
C GLN A 72 -1.70 25.40 4.10
N ASN A 73 -2.35 25.11 5.23
CA ASN A 73 -1.74 24.97 6.55
C ASN A 73 -1.58 23.51 6.98
N ILE A 74 -1.98 22.54 6.14
CA ILE A 74 -1.94 21.11 6.44
C ILE A 74 -1.08 20.41 5.40
N TRP A 75 -0.10 19.65 5.90
CA TRP A 75 0.72 18.72 5.13
C TRP A 75 0.49 17.30 5.63
N ALA A 76 0.70 16.32 4.76
CA ALA A 76 0.60 14.91 5.11
C ALA A 76 1.80 14.14 4.56
N ALA A 77 2.18 13.06 5.24
CA ALA A 77 3.25 12.16 4.82
C ALA A 77 2.91 10.71 5.14
N GLY A 78 3.51 9.79 4.38
CA GLY A 78 3.39 8.35 4.57
C GLY A 78 2.24 7.71 3.80
N ASP A 79 1.85 6.51 4.21
CA ASP A 79 0.87 5.67 3.49
C ASP A 79 -0.52 6.32 3.34
N VAL A 80 -0.79 7.38 4.11
CA VAL A 80 -2.03 8.15 4.01
C VAL A 80 -2.09 9.03 2.76
N CYS A 81 -0.95 9.33 2.13
CA CYS A 81 -0.85 10.31 1.06
C CYS A 81 -1.14 9.70 -0.30
N GLN A 82 -2.08 10.31 -1.00
CA GLN A 82 -2.24 10.17 -2.43
C GLN A 82 -1.60 11.39 -3.10
N ILE A 83 -0.43 11.21 -3.68
CA ILE A 83 0.44 12.30 -4.14
C ILE A 83 0.22 12.53 -5.64
N TRP A 84 0.07 13.79 -6.05
CA TRP A 84 -0.01 14.16 -7.46
C TRP A 84 1.27 13.76 -8.20
N SER A 85 1.14 12.98 -9.27
CA SER A 85 2.21 12.66 -10.22
C SER A 85 2.01 13.47 -11.51
N PRO A 86 2.82 14.51 -11.78
CA PRO A 86 2.76 15.25 -13.04
C PRO A 86 3.07 14.38 -14.26
N GLU A 87 3.97 13.40 -14.12
CA GLU A 87 4.39 12.49 -15.20
C GLU A 87 3.23 11.62 -15.68
N GLU A 88 2.44 11.10 -14.74
CA GLU A 88 1.31 10.22 -15.05
C GLU A 88 -0.03 10.97 -15.12
N ASN A 89 -0.02 12.27 -14.85
CA ASN A 89 -1.21 13.13 -14.79
C ASN A 89 -2.32 12.54 -13.88
N GLN A 90 -1.93 11.95 -12.76
CA GLN A 90 -2.83 11.31 -11.80
C GLN A 90 -2.26 11.27 -10.38
N TYR A 91 -3.13 11.06 -9.39
CA TYR A 91 -2.73 10.86 -8.00
C TYR A 91 -2.33 9.39 -7.72
N ARG A 92 -1.23 9.17 -6.99
CA ARG A 92 -0.66 7.85 -6.70
C ARG A 92 -0.30 7.63 -5.24
N PHE A 93 -0.24 6.36 -4.85
CA PHE A 93 0.37 5.93 -3.60
C PHE A 93 1.80 5.49 -3.82
N TYR A 94 2.65 5.74 -2.82
CA TYR A 94 4.02 5.27 -2.77
C TYR A 94 4.27 4.62 -1.41
N TYR A 95 4.65 3.36 -1.43
CA TYR A 95 4.78 2.54 -0.22
C TYR A 95 6.24 2.28 0.13
N GLY A 96 6.45 1.76 1.34
CA GLY A 96 7.75 1.31 1.80
C GLY A 96 8.51 2.34 2.62
N TRP A 97 9.28 1.85 3.59
CA TRP A 97 9.83 2.67 4.66
C TRP A 97 10.76 3.78 4.14
N LYS A 98 11.53 3.53 3.08
CA LYS A 98 12.40 4.53 2.45
C LYS A 98 11.58 5.70 1.91
N ASN A 99 10.45 5.40 1.28
CA ASN A 99 9.57 6.41 0.74
C ASN A 99 8.90 7.22 1.87
N VAL A 100 8.24 6.53 2.80
CA VAL A 100 7.53 7.14 3.94
C VAL A 100 8.46 8.01 4.79
N LYS A 101 9.69 7.54 5.07
CA LYS A 101 10.71 8.32 5.80
C LYS A 101 11.03 9.62 5.08
N LYS A 102 11.25 9.55 3.76
CA LYS A 102 11.59 10.73 2.97
C LYS A 102 10.42 11.72 2.86
N MET A 103 9.19 11.21 2.78
CA MET A 103 7.98 12.05 2.83
C MET A 103 7.91 12.85 4.14
N GLY A 104 8.16 12.20 5.28
CA GLY A 104 8.14 12.87 6.58
C GLY A 104 9.15 14.02 6.68
N GLU A 105 10.37 13.80 6.17
CA GLU A 105 11.41 14.83 6.11
C GLU A 105 10.99 16.02 5.24
N ILE A 106 10.46 15.75 4.04
CA ILE A 106 10.02 16.79 3.10
C ILE A 106 8.86 17.59 3.67
N ALA A 107 7.84 16.91 4.22
CA ALA A 107 6.70 17.57 4.82
C ALA A 107 7.13 18.51 5.96
N ALA A 108 8.01 18.05 6.87
CA ALA A 108 8.52 18.87 7.95
C ALA A 108 9.29 20.10 7.46
N ARG A 109 10.14 19.94 6.44
CA ARG A 109 10.88 21.06 5.84
C ARG A 109 9.96 22.08 5.18
N ASN A 110 8.98 21.62 4.42
CA ASN A 110 8.03 22.49 3.72
C ASN A 110 7.10 23.22 4.71
N MET A 111 6.72 22.59 5.82
CA MET A 111 6.04 23.27 6.93
C MET A 111 6.87 24.43 7.51
N THR A 112 8.21 24.37 7.41
CA THR A 112 9.13 25.40 7.94
C THR A 112 9.63 26.40 6.89
N GLY A 113 9.07 26.39 5.68
CA GLY A 113 9.33 27.40 4.65
C GLY A 113 10.24 26.98 3.50
N ASP A 114 10.67 25.72 3.45
CA ASP A 114 11.23 25.15 2.22
C ASP A 114 10.12 24.90 1.16
N ASP A 115 10.51 24.62 -0.08
CA ASP A 115 9.61 24.17 -1.15
C ASP A 115 10.24 23.00 -1.91
N ILE A 116 10.33 21.86 -1.22
CA ILE A 116 10.92 20.63 -1.75
C ILE A 116 9.83 19.75 -2.33
N HIS A 117 10.02 19.33 -3.57
CA HIS A 117 9.13 18.39 -4.23
C HIS A 117 9.54 16.94 -3.95
N TRP A 118 8.54 16.12 -3.63
CA TRP A 118 8.62 14.68 -3.51
C TRP A 118 9.00 14.05 -4.84
N GLU A 119 9.95 13.13 -4.78
CA GLU A 119 10.31 12.21 -5.86
C GLU A 119 10.38 10.81 -5.27
N THR A 120 10.01 9.81 -6.06
CA THR A 120 10.02 8.41 -5.64
C THR A 120 11.44 7.98 -5.29
N ALA A 121 11.69 7.57 -4.04
CA ALA A 121 13.01 7.07 -3.64
C ALA A 121 13.26 5.64 -4.16
N THR A 122 12.20 4.83 -4.30
CA THR A 122 12.26 3.46 -4.81
C THR A 122 10.86 2.94 -5.21
N ASP A 123 10.75 2.23 -6.33
CA ASP A 123 9.54 1.46 -6.70
C ASP A 123 9.70 0.04 -6.14
N GLN A 124 9.40 -0.13 -4.85
CA GLN A 124 9.50 -1.43 -4.18
C GLN A 124 8.35 -2.33 -4.60
N LYS A 125 8.66 -3.59 -4.95
CA LYS A 125 7.67 -4.62 -5.30
C LYS A 125 8.02 -5.93 -4.62
N LEU A 126 6.99 -6.70 -4.28
CA LEU A 126 7.16 -8.11 -3.93
C LEU A 126 7.39 -8.90 -5.21
N PHE A 127 8.32 -9.85 -5.18
CA PHE A 127 8.55 -10.75 -6.31
C PHE A 127 9.04 -12.10 -5.83
N ILE A 128 8.87 -13.12 -6.68
CA ILE A 128 9.45 -14.43 -6.45
C ILE A 128 10.79 -14.50 -7.19
N ASP A 129 11.86 -14.84 -6.49
CA ASP A 129 13.17 -14.97 -7.10
C ASP A 129 13.33 -16.29 -7.89
N LYS A 130 14.49 -16.45 -8.55
CA LYS A 130 14.84 -17.68 -9.30
C LYS A 130 14.89 -18.95 -8.44
N HIS A 131 14.91 -18.81 -7.11
CA HIS A 131 14.92 -19.91 -6.12
C HIS A 131 13.53 -20.18 -5.52
N LYS A 132 12.48 -19.59 -6.10
CA LYS A 132 11.09 -19.70 -5.64
C LYS A 132 10.87 -19.19 -4.21
N GLN A 133 11.63 -18.18 -3.80
CA GLN A 133 11.49 -17.47 -2.52
C GLN A 133 10.76 -16.15 -2.73
N LEU A 134 9.89 -15.79 -1.79
CA LEU A 134 9.27 -14.46 -1.75
C LEU A 134 10.29 -13.45 -1.25
N VAL A 135 10.61 -12.46 -2.08
CA VAL A 135 11.51 -11.36 -1.76
C VAL A 135 10.70 -10.09 -1.53
N SER A 136 11.03 -9.39 -0.44
CA SER A 136 10.35 -8.16 -0.01
C SER A 136 11.37 -7.09 0.37
N PRO A 137 11.67 -6.12 -0.52
CA PRO A 137 12.61 -5.04 -0.23
C PRO A 137 12.07 -4.05 0.81
N TYR A 138 10.77 -4.14 1.15
CA TYR A 138 10.08 -3.27 2.10
C TYR A 138 10.64 -3.29 3.54
N TRP A 139 11.47 -4.28 3.88
CA TRP A 139 12.01 -4.47 5.23
C TRP A 139 13.55 -4.43 5.26
N GLU A 140 14.18 -4.14 4.12
CA GLU A 140 15.63 -3.98 4.03
C GLU A 140 16.00 -2.62 4.62
N HIS A 141 16.58 -2.65 5.80
CA HIS A 141 17.16 -1.47 6.46
C HIS A 141 18.67 -1.44 6.16
N ASP A 142 19.19 -0.24 5.90
CA ASP A 142 20.62 0.00 5.72
C ASP A 142 21.34 0.01 7.09
#